data_AF-A0A3D0HNG1-F1
#
_entry.id   AF-A0A3D0HNG1-F1
#
_cell.length_a   1.000
_cell.length_b   1.000
_cell.length_c   1.000
_cell.angle_alpha   90.00
_cell.angle_beta   90.00
_cell.angle_gamma   90.00
#
_symmetry.space_group_name_H-M   'P 1'
#
loop_
_entity.id
_entity.type
_entity.pdbx_description
1 polymer ?
#
loop_
_entity_poly.entity_id
_entity_poly.type
_entity_poly.pdbx_seq_one_letter_code
_entity_poly.pdbx_strand_id
1 'polypeptide(L)'
;MDSEGVLCQVLNDLKGCAIRTVGDLLWENKEFLPLFQKCIDRCSLEEDVVLRMASLYALCPVYNIDREWAEQRILHVYESDVRMARFPNSREMLFRLYLKYKKRVLEVALKWFEAKEKYLVQCGAYSICEFYIRDREFSDVITDMKNLNEEQVRYILDMAVIYLKYDEYRETSKNIILRYRNLDMNLEFPLANIFYDNLVDIERDSQFLILIMQSQVSRKVTFAFVRFLEENACCVKDYAEIIIALCENLIEVSLEELEKQWGIESEVSKLILALYDESANSYDESDKKVAEKCLELWDMMFEKQIGQVRELSRQLMER
;
A
#
# COMPACT_ATOMS: atom_id res chain seq x y z
N MET A 1 10.21 -22.76 13.74
CA MET A 1 9.95 -21.48 14.41
C MET A 1 9.95 -20.40 13.35
N ASP A 2 8.81 -19.72 13.20
CA ASP A 2 8.60 -18.57 12.31
C ASP A 2 9.35 -17.33 12.81
N SER A 3 9.30 -16.23 12.05
CA SER A 3 10.04 -15.01 12.39
C SER A 3 9.57 -14.39 13.70
N GLU A 4 8.27 -14.45 13.99
CA GLU A 4 7.69 -13.96 15.24
C GLU A 4 8.16 -14.78 16.45
N GLY A 5 8.15 -16.11 16.34
CA GLY A 5 8.68 -16.98 17.39
C GLY A 5 10.15 -16.70 17.70
N VAL A 6 10.99 -16.44 16.68
CA VAL A 6 12.39 -16.06 16.89
C VAL A 6 12.49 -14.77 17.68
N LEU A 7 11.76 -13.72 17.27
CA LEU A 7 11.78 -12.44 17.98
C LEU A 7 11.28 -12.58 19.42
N CYS A 8 10.20 -13.32 19.65
CA CYS A 8 9.69 -13.61 20.99
C CYS A 8 10.73 -14.32 21.87
N GLN A 9 11.51 -15.25 21.30
CA GLN A 9 12.60 -15.88 22.05
C GLN A 9 13.74 -14.90 22.35
N VAL A 10 14.12 -14.03 21.41
CA VAL A 10 15.12 -12.97 21.67
C VAL A 10 14.69 -12.09 22.84
N LEU A 11 13.39 -11.79 22.96
CA LEU A 11 12.88 -10.92 24.02
C LEU A 11 12.80 -11.59 25.39
N ASN A 12 12.63 -12.91 25.44
CA ASN A 12 12.32 -13.65 26.67
C ASN A 12 13.44 -14.57 27.17
N ASP A 13 14.39 -14.96 26.31
CA ASP A 13 15.51 -15.80 26.72
C ASP A 13 16.62 -14.98 27.40
N LEU A 14 17.31 -15.62 28.35
CA LEU A 14 18.41 -15.04 29.12
C LEU A 14 19.51 -14.51 28.21
N LYS A 15 19.86 -15.24 27.15
CA LYS A 15 20.93 -14.83 26.23
C LYS A 15 20.52 -13.61 25.39
N GLY A 16 19.28 -13.60 24.90
CA GLY A 16 18.73 -12.46 24.17
C GLY A 16 18.66 -11.21 25.04
N CYS A 17 18.23 -11.35 26.30
CA CYS A 17 18.24 -10.29 27.30
C CYS A 17 19.67 -9.76 27.55
N ALA A 18 20.66 -10.64 27.72
CA ALA A 18 22.04 -10.23 27.93
C ALA A 18 22.60 -9.39 26.77
N ILE A 19 22.37 -9.81 25.52
CA ILE A 19 22.85 -9.08 24.33
C ILE A 19 22.13 -7.73 24.18
N ARG A 20 20.83 -7.68 24.47
CA ARG A 20 20.06 -6.43 24.49
C ARG A 20 20.62 -5.44 25.50
N THR A 21 20.90 -5.89 26.72
CA THR A 21 21.53 -5.06 27.75
C THR A 21 22.90 -4.54 27.31
N VAL A 22 23.69 -5.35 26.58
CA VAL A 22 24.94 -4.87 25.96
C VAL A 22 24.66 -3.75 24.97
N GLY A 23 23.64 -3.88 24.12
CA GLY A 23 23.21 -2.83 23.21
C GLY A 23 22.81 -1.54 23.93
N ASP A 24 21.97 -1.65 24.96
CA ASP A 24 21.53 -0.52 25.78
C ASP A 24 22.72 0.20 26.45
N LEU A 25 23.66 -0.57 27.01
CA LEU A 25 24.89 -0.02 27.61
C LEU A 25 25.76 0.73 26.60
N LEU A 26 25.88 0.22 25.36
CA LEU A 26 26.64 0.87 24.31
C LEU A 26 26.00 2.16 23.80
N TRP A 27 24.67 2.27 23.93
CA TRP A 27 23.95 3.50 23.60
C TRP A 27 24.33 4.65 24.52
N GLU A 28 24.43 4.36 25.82
CA GLU A 28 24.80 5.35 26.83
C GLU A 28 26.32 5.55 26.92
N ASN A 29 27.11 4.49 26.71
CA ASN A 29 28.54 4.47 26.99
C ASN A 29 29.34 3.80 25.86
N LYS A 30 29.58 4.57 24.79
CA LYS A 30 30.35 4.11 23.61
C LYS A 30 31.75 3.57 23.92
N GLU A 31 32.35 4.00 25.03
CA GLU A 31 33.67 3.54 25.49
C GLU A 31 33.70 2.06 25.87
N PHE A 32 32.55 1.43 26.07
CA PHE A 32 32.46 0.00 26.35
C PHE A 32 32.54 -0.89 25.11
N LEU A 33 32.60 -0.31 23.90
CA LEU A 33 32.72 -1.11 22.67
C LEU A 33 33.89 -2.11 22.73
N PRO A 34 35.14 -1.75 23.10
CA PRO A 34 36.24 -2.70 23.15
C PRO A 34 36.00 -3.89 24.10
N LEU A 35 35.19 -3.70 25.15
CA LEU A 35 34.84 -4.76 26.09
C LEU A 35 33.89 -5.79 25.46
N PHE A 36 32.94 -5.34 24.66
CA PHE A 36 31.88 -6.18 24.12
C PHE A 36 32.07 -6.60 22.66
N GLN A 37 32.98 -5.96 21.91
CA GLN A 37 33.14 -6.13 20.47
C GLN A 37 33.31 -7.60 20.06
N LYS A 38 34.17 -8.35 20.76
CA LYS A 38 34.41 -9.78 20.48
C LYS A 38 33.19 -10.66 20.78
N CYS A 39 32.39 -10.29 21.78
CA CYS A 39 31.16 -11.02 22.10
C CYS A 39 30.11 -10.79 21.01
N ILE A 40 29.90 -9.53 20.62
CA ILE A 40 28.95 -9.13 19.57
C ILE A 40 29.31 -9.79 18.24
N ASP A 41 30.59 -9.80 17.88
CA ASP A 41 31.10 -10.44 16.67
C ASP A 41 30.74 -11.93 16.63
N ARG A 42 31.02 -12.66 17.71
CA ARG A 42 30.65 -14.08 17.84
C ARG A 42 29.14 -14.28 17.69
N CYS A 43 28.34 -13.53 18.44
CA CYS A 43 26.87 -13.61 18.37
C CYS A 43 26.33 -13.40 16.96
N SER A 44 26.92 -12.49 16.18
CA SER A 44 26.52 -12.24 14.79
C SER A 44 26.84 -13.38 13.81
N LEU A 45 27.75 -14.28 14.19
CA LEU A 45 28.23 -15.43 13.41
C LEU A 45 27.71 -16.78 13.95
N GLU A 46 26.92 -16.79 15.03
CA GLU A 46 26.42 -18.02 15.66
C GLU A 46 25.47 -18.80 14.75
N GLU A 47 25.42 -20.13 14.88
CA GLU A 47 24.43 -20.95 14.18
C GLU A 47 23.01 -20.67 14.68
N ASP A 48 22.87 -20.38 15.98
CA ASP A 48 21.60 -20.09 16.64
C ASP A 48 20.97 -18.79 16.09
N VAL A 49 19.83 -18.96 15.42
CA VAL A 49 19.06 -17.87 14.82
C VAL A 49 18.62 -16.82 15.85
N VAL A 50 18.37 -17.22 17.10
CA VAL A 50 17.97 -16.30 18.19
C VAL A 50 19.14 -15.42 18.55
N LEU A 51 20.34 -15.97 18.71
CA LEU A 51 21.54 -15.18 19.03
C LEU A 51 21.95 -14.26 17.88
N ARG A 52 21.84 -14.73 16.63
CA ARG A 52 22.06 -13.88 15.45
C ARG A 52 21.10 -12.69 15.44
N MET A 53 19.80 -12.92 15.61
CA MET A 53 18.84 -11.82 15.67
C MET A 53 19.11 -10.89 16.87
N ALA A 54 19.38 -11.46 18.05
CA ALA A 54 19.70 -10.68 19.25
C ALA A 54 20.92 -9.77 19.04
N SER A 55 21.92 -10.23 18.27
CA SER A 55 23.12 -9.44 17.97
C SER A 55 22.80 -8.10 17.31
N LEU A 56 21.68 -7.98 16.57
CA LEU A 56 21.26 -6.71 15.97
C LEU A 56 20.96 -5.63 17.02
N TYR A 57 20.49 -6.00 18.22
CA TYR A 57 20.30 -5.04 19.32
C TYR A 57 21.62 -4.41 19.78
N ALA A 58 22.74 -5.12 19.66
CA ALA A 58 24.07 -4.59 19.95
C ALA A 58 24.75 -3.98 18.73
N LEU A 59 24.50 -4.50 17.52
CA LEU A 59 25.07 -3.96 16.29
C LEU A 59 24.48 -2.60 15.90
N CYS A 60 23.18 -2.38 16.13
CA CYS A 60 22.54 -1.07 15.93
C CYS A 60 23.27 0.05 16.69
N PRO A 61 23.63 -0.12 17.98
CA PRO A 61 24.40 0.88 18.67
C PRO A 61 25.82 1.05 18.15
N VAL A 62 26.48 -0.07 17.83
CA VAL A 62 27.83 -0.02 17.25
C VAL A 62 27.86 0.67 15.89
N TYR A 63 26.78 0.63 15.09
CA TYR A 63 26.69 1.38 13.83
C TYR A 63 26.93 2.90 14.00
N ASN A 64 26.60 3.47 15.17
CA ASN A 64 26.86 4.89 15.46
C ASN A 64 28.23 5.14 16.09
N ILE A 65 28.95 4.11 16.52
CA ILE A 65 30.26 4.18 17.16
C ILE A 65 31.38 3.85 16.17
N ASP A 66 31.28 2.68 15.54
CA ASP A 66 32.17 2.14 14.52
C ASP A 66 31.33 1.60 13.36
N ARG A 67 31.01 2.51 12.44
CA ARG A 67 30.06 2.26 11.35
C ARG A 67 30.53 1.14 10.43
N GLU A 68 31.77 1.22 9.92
CA GLU A 68 32.26 0.26 8.93
C GLU A 68 32.30 -1.17 9.49
N TRP A 69 32.66 -1.30 10.78
CA TRP A 69 32.69 -2.58 11.46
C TRP A 69 31.28 -3.16 11.63
N ALA A 70 30.30 -2.35 12.01
CA ALA A 70 28.92 -2.78 12.21
C ALA A 70 28.22 -3.13 10.89
N GLU A 71 28.40 -2.31 9.85
CA GLU A 71 27.78 -2.48 8.53
C GLU A 71 27.94 -3.91 7.99
N GLN A 72 29.17 -4.42 7.99
CA GLN A 72 29.48 -5.75 7.46
C GLN A 72 28.75 -6.86 8.22
N ARG A 73 28.63 -6.71 9.55
CA ARG A 73 28.02 -7.71 10.44
C ARG A 73 26.50 -7.67 10.37
N ILE A 74 25.92 -6.48 10.36
CA ILE A 74 24.48 -6.30 10.17
C ILE A 74 24.07 -6.94 8.84
N LEU A 75 24.84 -6.66 7.77
CA LEU A 75 24.56 -7.23 6.47
C LEU A 75 24.72 -8.75 6.44
N HIS A 76 25.77 -9.28 7.07
CA HIS A 76 25.95 -10.72 7.24
C HIS A 76 24.76 -11.37 7.96
N VAL A 77 24.28 -10.76 9.05
CA VAL A 77 23.11 -11.24 9.79
C VAL A 77 21.89 -11.26 8.86
N TYR A 78 21.59 -10.18 8.14
CA TYR A 78 20.46 -10.16 7.21
C TYR A 78 20.56 -11.17 6.06
N GLU A 79 21.76 -11.45 5.57
CA GLU A 79 21.98 -12.44 4.51
C GLU A 79 21.81 -13.88 4.99
N SER A 80 22.00 -14.10 6.29
CA SER A 80 22.10 -15.43 6.89
C SER A 80 20.75 -16.11 7.11
N ASP A 81 19.66 -15.36 7.27
CA ASP A 81 18.31 -15.90 7.48
C ASP A 81 17.23 -14.85 7.16
N VAL A 82 16.21 -15.22 6.37
CA VAL A 82 15.12 -14.29 6.00
C VAL A 82 14.33 -13.79 7.20
N ARG A 83 14.28 -14.56 8.29
CA ARG A 83 13.55 -14.18 9.52
C ARG A 83 14.15 -12.94 10.19
N MET A 84 15.39 -12.56 9.86
CA MET A 84 16.01 -11.34 10.37
C MET A 84 15.25 -10.07 9.98
N ALA A 85 14.44 -10.10 8.92
CA ALA A 85 13.59 -8.96 8.53
C ALA A 85 12.61 -8.53 9.63
N ARG A 86 12.24 -9.44 10.54
CA ARG A 86 11.35 -9.19 11.68
C ARG A 86 11.99 -8.34 12.77
N PHE A 87 13.31 -8.19 12.76
CA PHE A 87 13.98 -7.31 13.70
C PHE A 87 13.51 -5.85 13.48
N PRO A 88 13.24 -5.08 14.54
CA PRO A 88 12.75 -3.71 14.40
C PRO A 88 13.65 -2.82 13.52
N ASN A 89 13.03 -2.00 12.68
CA ASN A 89 13.69 -1.05 11.78
C ASN A 89 14.63 -1.69 10.72
N SER A 90 14.42 -2.96 10.38
CA SER A 90 15.31 -3.66 9.44
C SER A 90 15.28 -3.06 8.03
N ARG A 91 14.13 -2.59 7.56
CA ARG A 91 14.02 -1.92 6.27
C ARG A 91 14.82 -0.62 6.26
N GLU A 92 14.66 0.22 7.27
CA GLU A 92 15.39 1.48 7.42
C GLU A 92 16.89 1.23 7.44
N MET A 93 17.33 0.15 8.09
CA MET A 93 18.73 -0.26 8.06
C MET A 93 19.20 -0.69 6.67
N LEU A 94 18.40 -1.47 5.91
CA LEU A 94 18.74 -1.80 4.51
C LEU A 94 18.98 -0.55 3.66
N PHE A 95 18.11 0.45 3.76
CA PHE A 95 18.27 1.70 3.01
C PHE A 95 19.53 2.49 3.42
N ARG A 96 19.94 2.43 4.70
CA ARG A 96 21.21 3.02 5.15
C ARG A 96 22.43 2.30 4.57
N LEU A 97 22.36 0.98 4.43
CA LEU A 97 23.43 0.15 3.89
C LEU A 97 23.52 0.21 2.35
N TYR A 98 22.43 0.59 1.67
CA TYR A 98 22.29 0.51 0.22
C TYR A 98 23.41 1.20 -0.56
N LEU A 99 23.77 2.44 -0.21
CA LEU A 99 24.75 3.23 -0.98
C LEU A 99 26.12 2.53 -1.09
N LYS A 100 26.54 1.82 -0.04
CA LYS A 100 27.85 1.13 0.01
C LYS A 100 27.76 -0.34 -0.40
N TYR A 101 26.62 -1.00 -0.16
CA TYR A 101 26.46 -2.44 -0.34
C TYR A 101 25.31 -2.83 -1.28
N LYS A 102 25.04 -2.00 -2.28
CA LYS A 102 23.93 -2.11 -3.25
C LYS A 102 23.53 -3.55 -3.58
N LYS A 103 24.43 -4.32 -4.20
CA LYS A 103 24.13 -5.70 -4.65
C LYS A 103 23.63 -6.59 -3.49
N ARG A 104 24.34 -6.60 -2.37
CA ARG A 104 24.01 -7.42 -1.20
C ARG A 104 22.67 -7.02 -0.59
N VAL A 105 22.42 -5.72 -0.47
CA VAL A 105 21.15 -5.17 0.05
C VAL A 105 19.97 -5.56 -0.83
N LEU A 106 20.12 -5.43 -2.15
CA LEU A 106 19.06 -5.80 -3.10
C LEU A 106 18.78 -7.31 -3.08
N GLU A 107 19.82 -8.14 -2.98
CA GLU A 107 19.66 -9.60 -2.80
C GLU A 107 18.91 -9.95 -1.50
N VAL A 108 19.18 -9.24 -0.40
CA VAL A 108 18.44 -9.43 0.86
C VAL A 108 16.97 -9.04 0.71
N ALA A 109 16.67 -7.88 0.13
CA ALA A 109 15.30 -7.42 -0.08
C ALA A 109 14.50 -8.39 -0.95
N LEU A 110 15.12 -8.93 -2.01
CA LEU A 110 14.51 -9.93 -2.88
C LEU A 110 14.23 -11.24 -2.11
N LYS A 111 15.17 -11.73 -1.30
CA LYS A 111 14.95 -12.92 -0.46
C LYS A 111 13.78 -12.76 0.52
N TRP A 112 13.58 -11.56 1.07
CA TRP A 112 12.42 -11.28 1.93
C TRP A 112 11.13 -11.30 1.12
N PHE A 113 11.15 -10.74 -0.09
CA PHE A 113 10.00 -10.70 -0.99
C PHE A 113 9.56 -12.08 -1.48
N GLU A 114 10.52 -13.00 -1.66
CA GLU A 114 10.30 -14.40 -2.05
C GLU A 114 10.01 -15.33 -0.86
N ALA A 115 9.95 -14.80 0.36
CA ALA A 115 9.66 -15.60 1.54
C ALA A 115 8.23 -16.16 1.52
N LYS A 116 7.97 -17.16 2.37
CA LYS A 116 6.63 -17.75 2.52
C LYS A 116 5.79 -17.10 3.61
N GLU A 117 6.44 -16.49 4.60
CA GLU A 117 5.77 -15.89 5.74
C GLU A 117 5.28 -14.49 5.36
N LYS A 118 3.97 -14.26 5.50
CA LYS A 118 3.27 -13.04 5.08
C LYS A 118 3.95 -11.74 5.52
N TYR A 119 4.44 -11.67 6.77
CA TYR A 119 5.14 -10.49 7.26
C TYR A 119 6.48 -10.25 6.55
N LEU A 120 7.22 -11.32 6.24
CA LEU A 120 8.49 -11.20 5.53
C LEU A 120 8.25 -10.76 4.09
N VAL A 121 7.22 -11.30 3.44
CA VAL A 121 6.77 -10.85 2.11
C VAL A 121 6.42 -9.37 2.14
N GLN A 122 5.71 -8.90 3.17
CA GLN A 122 5.41 -7.48 3.35
C GLN A 122 6.67 -6.62 3.44
N CYS A 123 7.62 -6.99 4.31
CA CYS A 123 8.89 -6.27 4.45
C CYS A 123 9.67 -6.22 3.13
N GLY A 124 9.71 -7.35 2.41
CA GLY A 124 10.30 -7.45 1.09
C GLY A 124 9.60 -6.54 0.08
N ALA A 125 8.30 -6.69 -0.10
CA ALA A 125 7.50 -5.94 -1.07
C ALA A 125 7.58 -4.42 -0.84
N TYR A 126 7.54 -3.98 0.41
CA TYR A 126 7.72 -2.58 0.76
C TYR A 126 9.11 -2.09 0.38
N SER A 127 10.14 -2.89 0.64
CA SER A 127 11.52 -2.55 0.26
C SER A 127 11.70 -2.51 -1.26
N ILE A 128 11.20 -3.51 -1.99
CA ILE A 128 11.25 -3.59 -3.46
C ILE A 128 10.57 -2.37 -4.08
N CYS A 129 9.34 -2.06 -3.67
CA CYS A 129 8.58 -0.93 -4.19
C CYS A 129 9.28 0.41 -3.90
N GLU A 130 9.79 0.57 -2.68
CA GLU A 130 10.49 1.79 -2.29
C GLU A 130 11.82 1.98 -3.04
N PHE A 131 12.61 0.92 -3.24
CA PHE A 131 13.82 0.97 -4.06
C PHE A 131 13.51 1.27 -5.54
N TYR A 132 12.40 0.75 -6.08
CA TYR A 132 11.96 1.11 -7.43
C TYR A 132 11.56 2.59 -7.54
N ILE A 133 10.84 3.10 -6.55
CA ILE A 133 10.36 4.49 -6.53
C ILE A 133 11.54 5.47 -6.43
N ARG A 134 12.45 5.24 -5.49
CA ARG A 134 13.54 6.17 -5.15
C ARG A 134 14.78 6.01 -6.03
N ASP A 135 15.12 4.77 -6.38
CA ASP A 135 16.42 4.43 -6.96
C ASP A 135 16.32 3.70 -8.31
N ARG A 136 15.10 3.43 -8.82
CA ARG A 136 14.83 2.68 -10.07
C ARG A 136 15.32 1.23 -10.09
N GLU A 137 15.60 0.66 -8.93
CA GLU A 137 15.92 -0.76 -8.80
C GLU A 137 14.69 -1.64 -8.98
N PHE A 138 14.88 -2.94 -9.23
CA PHE A 138 13.79 -3.91 -9.37
C PHE A 138 12.73 -3.58 -10.43
N SER A 139 13.11 -2.82 -11.47
CA SER A 139 12.20 -2.53 -12.60
C SER A 139 11.65 -3.82 -13.22
N ASP A 140 12.46 -4.86 -13.33
CA ASP A 140 12.03 -6.16 -13.88
C ASP A 140 10.96 -6.83 -13.00
N VAL A 141 11.09 -6.72 -11.66
CA VAL A 141 10.11 -7.28 -10.71
C VAL A 141 8.79 -6.50 -10.76
N ILE A 142 8.85 -5.16 -10.74
CA ILE A 142 7.66 -4.28 -10.75
C ILE A 142 6.93 -4.30 -12.09
N THR A 143 7.60 -4.68 -13.18
CA THR A 143 6.97 -4.77 -14.50
C THR A 143 6.42 -6.16 -14.81
N ASP A 144 6.88 -7.20 -14.11
CA ASP A 144 6.44 -8.58 -14.31
C ASP A 144 5.15 -8.93 -13.55
N MET A 145 4.01 -8.45 -14.06
CA MET A 145 2.71 -8.64 -13.41
C MET A 145 2.24 -10.11 -13.31
N LYS A 146 2.80 -11.03 -14.11
CA LYS A 146 2.28 -12.41 -14.21
C LYS A 146 2.87 -13.37 -13.19
N ASN A 147 4.05 -13.04 -12.66
CA ASN A 147 4.79 -13.93 -11.77
C ASN A 147 4.65 -13.57 -10.29
N LEU A 148 3.87 -12.53 -9.98
CA LEU A 148 3.63 -12.11 -8.60
C LEU A 148 2.34 -12.73 -8.06
N ASN A 149 2.38 -13.15 -6.80
CA ASN A 149 1.18 -13.58 -6.09
C ASN A 149 0.40 -12.37 -5.52
N GLU A 150 -0.84 -12.63 -5.09
CA GLU A 150 -1.73 -11.59 -4.54
C GLU A 150 -1.12 -10.84 -3.34
N GLU A 151 -0.44 -11.52 -2.41
CA GLU A 151 0.15 -10.86 -1.25
C GLU A 151 1.28 -9.91 -1.66
N GLN A 152 2.13 -10.33 -2.59
CA GLN A 152 3.21 -9.51 -3.14
C GLN A 152 2.67 -8.25 -3.81
N VAL A 153 1.66 -8.40 -4.69
CA VAL A 153 1.03 -7.27 -5.39
C VAL A 153 0.36 -6.33 -4.40
N ARG A 154 -0.40 -6.87 -3.43
CA ARG A 154 -1.09 -6.08 -2.40
C ARG A 154 -0.10 -5.21 -1.63
N TYR A 155 1.02 -5.78 -1.17
CA TYR A 155 2.01 -5.01 -0.41
C TYR A 155 2.83 -4.04 -1.27
N ILE A 156 3.07 -4.33 -2.55
CA ILE A 156 3.63 -3.35 -3.49
C ILE A 156 2.70 -2.14 -3.61
N LEU A 157 1.39 -2.39 -3.76
CA LEU A 157 0.39 -1.34 -3.85
C LEU A 157 0.24 -0.54 -2.56
N ASP A 158 0.22 -1.18 -1.39
CA ASP A 158 0.21 -0.49 -0.10
C ASP A 158 1.37 0.53 -0.03
N MET A 159 2.57 0.14 -0.45
CA MET A 159 3.72 1.04 -0.45
C MET A 159 3.60 2.15 -1.50
N ALA A 160 3.12 1.83 -2.71
CA ALA A 160 2.90 2.84 -3.75
C ALA A 160 1.87 3.90 -3.31
N VAL A 161 0.79 3.49 -2.63
CA VAL A 161 -0.22 4.39 -2.09
C VAL A 161 0.38 5.33 -1.04
N ILE A 162 1.18 4.80 -0.10
CA ILE A 162 1.90 5.63 0.88
C ILE A 162 2.77 6.69 0.20
N TYR A 163 3.37 6.37 -0.95
CA TYR A 163 4.26 7.29 -1.68
C TYR A 163 3.53 8.38 -2.47
N LEU A 164 2.20 8.33 -2.60
CA LEU A 164 1.43 9.42 -3.20
C LEU A 164 1.64 10.75 -2.44
N LYS A 165 1.81 10.71 -1.12
CA LYS A 165 2.03 11.92 -0.28
C LYS A 165 3.31 12.70 -0.57
N TYR A 166 4.24 12.14 -1.35
CA TYR A 166 5.50 12.80 -1.70
C TYR A 166 5.47 13.25 -3.16
N ASP A 167 5.39 14.57 -3.39
CA ASP A 167 5.29 15.16 -4.73
C ASP A 167 6.36 14.65 -5.70
N GLU A 168 7.60 14.48 -5.22
CA GLU A 168 8.73 13.99 -6.03
C GLU A 168 8.53 12.56 -6.58
N TYR A 169 7.73 11.73 -5.89
CA TYR A 169 7.49 10.33 -6.24
C TYR A 169 6.06 10.04 -6.70
N ARG A 170 5.18 11.05 -6.67
CA ARG A 170 3.75 10.90 -6.88
C ARG A 170 3.43 10.26 -8.24
N GLU A 171 4.02 10.74 -9.32
CA GLU A 171 3.78 10.19 -10.68
C GLU A 171 4.32 8.77 -10.85
N THR A 172 5.47 8.45 -10.23
CA THR A 172 5.96 7.06 -10.23
C THR A 172 4.96 6.15 -9.51
N SER A 173 4.42 6.61 -8.39
CA SER A 173 3.48 5.87 -7.55
C SER A 173 2.15 5.63 -8.28
N LYS A 174 1.59 6.66 -8.91
CA LYS A 174 0.41 6.54 -9.78
C LYS A 174 0.62 5.50 -10.87
N ASN A 175 1.78 5.51 -11.54
CA ASN A 175 2.09 4.55 -12.59
C ASN A 175 2.14 3.09 -12.08
N ILE A 176 2.63 2.85 -10.86
CA ILE A 176 2.60 1.53 -10.23
C ILE A 176 1.14 1.12 -9.95
N ILE A 177 0.37 1.99 -9.30
CA ILE A 177 -1.03 1.70 -8.96
C ILE A 177 -1.83 1.38 -10.21
N LEU A 178 -1.71 2.22 -11.24
CA LEU A 178 -2.40 2.01 -12.50
C LEU A 178 -1.98 0.70 -13.17
N ARG A 179 -0.72 0.29 -13.07
CA ARG A 179 -0.25 -0.96 -13.68
C ARG A 179 -1.00 -2.18 -13.13
N TYR A 180 -1.25 -2.24 -11.83
CA TYR A 180 -1.85 -3.42 -11.19
C TYR A 180 -3.38 -3.36 -11.03
N ARG A 181 -4.03 -2.25 -11.43
CA ARG A 181 -5.46 -1.99 -11.17
C ARG A 181 -6.47 -3.00 -11.74
N ASN A 182 -6.09 -3.74 -12.78
CA ASN A 182 -6.98 -4.67 -13.49
C ASN A 182 -6.60 -6.14 -13.28
N LEU A 183 -5.77 -6.45 -12.27
CA LEU A 183 -5.50 -7.84 -11.93
C LEU A 183 -6.71 -8.45 -11.23
N ASP A 184 -7.02 -9.69 -11.60
CA ASP A 184 -8.03 -10.51 -10.93
C ASP A 184 -7.49 -11.00 -9.57
N MET A 185 -7.37 -10.05 -8.64
CA MET A 185 -6.80 -10.20 -7.30
C MET A 185 -7.54 -9.28 -6.32
N ASN A 186 -7.58 -9.66 -5.03
CA ASN A 186 -8.21 -8.82 -4.01
C ASN A 186 -7.30 -7.64 -3.62
N LEU A 187 -7.43 -6.52 -4.34
CA LEU A 187 -6.62 -5.31 -4.18
C LEU A 187 -7.39 -4.14 -3.53
N GLU A 188 -8.54 -4.44 -2.92
CA GLU A 188 -9.49 -3.44 -2.46
C GLU A 188 -8.95 -2.52 -1.36
N PHE A 189 -8.15 -3.08 -0.44
CA PHE A 189 -7.62 -2.34 0.71
C PHE A 189 -6.61 -1.25 0.32
N PRO A 190 -5.54 -1.55 -0.45
CA PRO A 190 -4.62 -0.50 -0.89
C PRO A 190 -5.34 0.62 -1.65
N LEU A 191 -6.24 0.27 -2.58
CA LEU A 191 -6.93 1.27 -3.40
C LEU A 191 -7.91 2.13 -2.59
N ALA A 192 -8.61 1.55 -1.62
CA ALA A 192 -9.49 2.30 -0.74
C ALA A 192 -8.73 3.28 0.16
N ASN A 193 -7.51 2.95 0.58
CA ASN A 193 -6.67 3.84 1.40
C ASN A 193 -6.27 5.12 0.67
N ILE A 194 -6.27 5.14 -0.67
CA ILE A 194 -6.08 6.39 -1.44
C ILE A 194 -7.08 7.45 -0.98
N PHE A 195 -8.33 7.03 -0.72
CA PHE A 195 -9.42 7.91 -0.30
C PHE A 195 -9.48 8.07 1.22
N TYR A 196 -9.36 6.98 2.00
CA TYR A 196 -9.41 7.07 3.47
C TYR A 196 -8.32 7.94 4.07
N ASP A 197 -7.13 7.97 3.47
CA ASP A 197 -5.99 8.74 3.94
C ASP A 197 -5.90 10.13 3.25
N ASN A 198 -6.91 10.53 2.47
CA ASN A 198 -6.96 11.80 1.72
C ASN A 198 -5.69 12.04 0.88
N LEU A 199 -5.24 11.03 0.14
CA LEU A 199 -3.97 11.07 -0.59
C LEU A 199 -4.08 11.66 -1.99
N VAL A 200 -5.26 12.10 -2.40
CA VAL A 200 -5.59 12.61 -3.75
C VAL A 200 -6.29 13.95 -3.70
N ASP A 201 -6.09 14.71 -4.77
CA ASP A 201 -6.63 16.04 -4.99
C ASP A 201 -7.18 16.13 -6.42
N ILE A 202 -8.40 16.66 -6.56
CA ILE A 202 -9.11 16.67 -7.84
C ILE A 202 -8.38 17.48 -8.92
N GLU A 203 -7.80 18.63 -8.56
CA GLU A 203 -7.16 19.53 -9.51
C GLU A 203 -5.93 18.88 -10.17
N ARG A 204 -5.24 18.00 -9.41
CA ARG A 204 -3.98 17.38 -9.84
C ARG A 204 -4.12 15.92 -10.28
N ASP A 205 -5.15 15.23 -9.81
CA ASP A 205 -5.25 13.78 -9.95
C ASP A 205 -6.50 13.31 -10.71
N SER A 206 -7.29 14.21 -11.29
CA SER A 206 -8.52 13.88 -12.04
C SER A 206 -8.32 12.71 -13.01
N GLN A 207 -7.34 12.78 -13.91
CA GLN A 207 -7.08 11.72 -14.88
C GLN A 207 -6.68 10.38 -14.23
N PHE A 208 -5.94 10.44 -13.12
CA PHE A 208 -5.57 9.23 -12.37
C PHE A 208 -6.80 8.61 -11.73
N LEU A 209 -7.67 9.41 -11.10
CA LEU A 209 -8.90 8.96 -10.48
C LEU A 209 -9.88 8.37 -11.50
N ILE A 210 -10.05 9.00 -12.67
CA ILE A 210 -10.87 8.46 -13.76
C ILE A 210 -10.38 7.05 -14.15
N LEU A 211 -9.06 6.87 -14.33
CA LEU A 211 -8.50 5.57 -14.70
C LEU A 211 -8.65 4.49 -13.61
N ILE A 212 -8.69 4.89 -12.34
CA ILE A 212 -9.03 4.00 -11.22
C ILE A 212 -10.52 3.64 -11.29
N MET A 213 -11.41 4.61 -11.51
CA MET A 213 -12.85 4.35 -11.54
C MET A 213 -13.30 3.50 -12.74
N GLN A 214 -12.53 3.52 -13.83
CA GLN A 214 -12.71 2.66 -15.01
C GLN A 214 -12.13 1.23 -14.85
N SER A 215 -11.50 0.92 -13.71
CA SER A 215 -10.92 -0.41 -13.45
C SER A 215 -11.89 -1.35 -12.72
N GLN A 216 -11.51 -2.57 -12.34
CA GLN A 216 -12.37 -3.42 -11.50
C GLN A 216 -12.46 -2.87 -10.07
N VAL A 217 -13.35 -1.89 -9.87
CA VAL A 217 -13.58 -1.21 -8.59
C VAL A 217 -14.45 -2.09 -7.70
N SER A 218 -13.99 -2.32 -6.48
CA SER A 218 -14.79 -3.03 -5.49
C SER A 218 -15.72 -2.11 -4.73
N ARG A 219 -16.75 -2.72 -4.10
CA ARG A 219 -17.57 -2.10 -3.08
C ARG A 219 -16.78 -1.24 -2.10
N LYS A 220 -15.67 -1.75 -1.56
CA LYS A 220 -14.89 -1.02 -0.55
C LYS A 220 -14.27 0.26 -1.13
N VAL A 221 -13.73 0.20 -2.35
CA VAL A 221 -13.19 1.38 -3.02
C VAL A 221 -14.30 2.40 -3.32
N THR A 222 -15.46 1.94 -3.77
CA THR A 222 -16.64 2.79 -3.98
C THR A 222 -17.07 3.51 -2.70
N PHE A 223 -17.23 2.78 -1.59
CA PHE A 223 -17.58 3.39 -0.31
C PHE A 223 -16.52 4.38 0.19
N ALA A 224 -15.23 4.06 -0.02
CA ALA A 224 -14.15 4.96 0.36
C ALA A 224 -14.19 6.27 -0.45
N PHE A 225 -14.46 6.17 -1.75
CA PHE A 225 -14.60 7.34 -2.62
C PHE A 225 -15.83 8.20 -2.27
N VAL A 226 -17.00 7.59 -2.05
CA VAL A 226 -18.21 8.32 -1.63
C VAL A 226 -17.96 9.07 -0.34
N ARG A 227 -17.39 8.40 0.66
CA ARG A 227 -17.02 9.04 1.93
C ARG A 227 -16.02 10.18 1.74
N PHE A 228 -15.03 10.00 0.87
CA PHE A 228 -14.08 11.05 0.53
C PHE A 228 -14.77 12.28 -0.08
N LEU A 229 -15.76 12.09 -0.96
CA LEU A 229 -16.56 13.20 -1.49
C LEU A 229 -17.36 13.90 -0.38
N GLU A 230 -18.04 13.13 0.48
CA GLU A 230 -18.80 13.69 1.61
C GLU A 230 -17.94 14.51 2.59
N GLU A 231 -16.68 14.09 2.80
CA GLU A 231 -15.77 14.76 3.74
C GLU A 231 -15.00 15.93 3.11
N ASN A 232 -14.73 15.91 1.80
CA ASN A 232 -13.79 16.85 1.16
C ASN A 232 -14.37 17.67 0.01
N ALA A 233 -15.45 17.25 -0.66
CA ALA A 233 -15.97 17.97 -1.82
C ALA A 233 -16.72 19.23 -1.40
N CYS A 234 -16.31 20.39 -1.92
CA CYS A 234 -17.13 21.61 -1.82
C CYS A 234 -18.37 21.53 -2.72
N CYS A 235 -18.22 20.98 -3.92
CA CYS A 235 -19.27 20.75 -4.89
C CYS A 235 -19.06 19.36 -5.51
N VAL A 236 -20.10 18.52 -5.54
CA VAL A 236 -20.04 17.17 -6.14
C VAL A 236 -19.74 17.26 -7.64
N LYS A 237 -20.25 18.29 -8.32
CA LYS A 237 -20.01 18.51 -9.75
C LYS A 237 -18.55 18.69 -10.16
N ASP A 238 -17.69 19.12 -9.23
CA ASP A 238 -16.24 19.24 -9.51
C ASP A 238 -15.60 17.85 -9.77
N TYR A 239 -16.29 16.79 -9.35
CA TYR A 239 -15.90 15.39 -9.52
C TYR A 239 -16.72 14.67 -10.61
N ALA A 240 -17.49 15.40 -11.43
CA ALA A 240 -18.45 14.84 -12.39
C ALA A 240 -17.86 13.72 -13.25
N GLU A 241 -16.70 13.96 -13.87
CA GLU A 241 -16.07 12.98 -14.77
C GLU A 241 -15.66 11.68 -14.04
N ILE A 242 -15.21 11.78 -12.80
CA ILE A 242 -14.81 10.62 -11.98
C ILE A 242 -16.05 9.84 -11.54
N ILE A 243 -17.10 10.54 -11.13
CA ILE A 243 -18.37 9.95 -10.73
C ILE A 243 -19.00 9.21 -11.92
N ILE A 244 -19.07 9.87 -13.08
CA ILE A 244 -19.59 9.27 -14.31
C ILE A 244 -18.79 8.01 -14.67
N ALA A 245 -17.46 8.09 -14.65
CA ALA A 245 -16.61 6.94 -14.94
C ALA A 245 -16.85 5.75 -13.99
N LEU A 246 -17.06 6.03 -12.69
CA LEU A 246 -17.41 5.00 -11.71
C LEU A 246 -18.78 4.39 -11.99
N CYS A 247 -19.78 5.22 -12.22
CA CYS A 247 -21.15 4.78 -12.47
C CYS A 247 -21.24 3.96 -13.76
N GLU A 248 -20.65 4.42 -14.87
CA GLU A 248 -20.60 3.69 -16.13
C GLU A 248 -20.00 2.30 -15.94
N ASN A 249 -18.82 2.24 -15.33
CA ASN A 249 -18.12 1.00 -15.08
C ASN A 249 -18.95 0.02 -14.22
N LEU A 250 -19.56 0.50 -13.12
CA LEU A 250 -20.39 -0.34 -12.26
C LEU A 250 -21.70 -0.79 -12.93
N ILE A 251 -22.31 0.04 -13.77
CA ILE A 251 -23.55 -0.29 -14.50
C ILE A 251 -23.26 -1.31 -15.62
N GLU A 252 -22.07 -1.31 -16.19
CA GLU A 252 -21.63 -2.27 -17.21
C GLU A 252 -21.33 -3.66 -16.66
N VAL A 253 -21.00 -3.78 -15.37
CA VAL A 253 -20.79 -5.07 -14.69
C VAL A 253 -22.06 -5.94 -14.74
N SER A 254 -21.88 -7.25 -14.79
CA SER A 254 -23.01 -8.18 -14.84
C SER A 254 -23.88 -8.09 -13.56
N LEU A 255 -25.19 -8.30 -13.68
CA LEU A 255 -26.10 -8.29 -12.52
C LEU A 255 -25.67 -9.28 -11.43
N GLU A 256 -25.17 -10.45 -11.82
CA GLU A 256 -24.68 -11.48 -10.90
C GLU A 256 -23.43 -11.05 -10.10
N GLU A 257 -22.59 -10.20 -10.68
CA GLU A 257 -21.42 -9.63 -10.00
C GLU A 257 -21.81 -8.42 -9.13
N LEU A 258 -22.74 -7.60 -9.58
CA LEU A 258 -23.34 -6.51 -8.81
C LEU A 258 -24.06 -7.02 -7.55
N GLU A 259 -24.82 -8.12 -7.66
CA GLU A 259 -25.54 -8.73 -6.53
C GLU A 259 -24.60 -9.23 -5.42
N LYS A 260 -23.37 -9.64 -5.78
CA LYS A 260 -22.34 -9.99 -4.79
C LYS A 260 -21.84 -8.77 -4.01
N GLN A 261 -22.09 -7.55 -4.51
CA GLN A 261 -21.68 -6.28 -3.94
C GLN A 261 -22.85 -5.51 -3.29
N TRP A 262 -23.68 -6.20 -2.51
CA TRP A 262 -24.89 -5.66 -1.87
C TRP A 262 -24.75 -4.21 -1.35
N GLY A 263 -25.66 -3.32 -1.78
CA GLY A 263 -25.72 -1.93 -1.35
C GLY A 263 -24.92 -0.96 -2.23
N ILE A 264 -24.11 -1.44 -3.18
CA ILE A 264 -23.38 -0.57 -4.12
C ILE A 264 -24.33 0.20 -5.05
N GLU A 265 -25.46 -0.41 -5.40
CA GLU A 265 -26.50 0.17 -6.24
C GLU A 265 -27.13 1.42 -5.60
N SER A 266 -27.21 1.45 -4.26
CA SER A 266 -27.67 2.62 -3.50
C SER A 266 -26.67 3.76 -3.61
N GLU A 267 -25.38 3.47 -3.49
CA GLU A 267 -24.32 4.48 -3.61
C GLU A 267 -24.25 5.07 -5.02
N VAL A 268 -24.36 4.23 -6.06
CA VAL A 268 -24.45 4.68 -7.45
C VAL A 268 -25.65 5.60 -7.65
N SER A 269 -26.83 5.21 -7.12
CA SER A 269 -28.05 6.03 -7.24
C SER A 269 -27.89 7.40 -6.56
N LYS A 270 -27.31 7.43 -5.35
CA LYS A 270 -27.05 8.68 -4.62
C LYS A 270 -26.10 9.59 -5.37
N LEU A 271 -25.01 9.04 -5.92
CA LEU A 271 -24.03 9.81 -6.68
C LEU A 271 -24.64 10.45 -7.93
N ILE A 272 -25.43 9.69 -8.70
CA ILE A 272 -26.12 10.19 -9.89
C ILE A 272 -27.10 11.31 -9.53
N LEU A 273 -27.91 11.12 -8.48
CA LEU A 273 -28.89 12.12 -8.04
C LEU A 273 -28.21 13.39 -7.53
N ALA A 274 -27.19 13.27 -6.68
CA ALA A 274 -26.45 14.42 -6.18
C ALA A 274 -25.79 15.21 -7.31
N LEU A 275 -25.18 14.50 -8.28
CA LEU A 275 -24.56 15.12 -9.44
C LEU A 275 -25.60 15.80 -10.35
N TYR A 276 -26.75 15.18 -10.57
CA TYR A 276 -27.86 15.77 -11.34
C TYR A 276 -28.41 17.03 -10.66
N ASP A 277 -28.69 16.98 -9.36
CA ASP A 277 -29.27 18.10 -8.61
C ASP A 277 -28.38 19.35 -8.65
N GLU A 278 -27.06 19.17 -8.59
CA GLU A 278 -26.09 20.27 -8.68
C GLU A 278 -25.89 20.82 -10.10
N SER A 279 -26.23 20.04 -11.15
CA SER A 279 -25.93 20.38 -12.55
C SER A 279 -27.17 20.82 -13.36
N ALA A 280 -28.35 20.26 -13.07
CA ALA A 280 -29.56 20.42 -13.88
C ALA A 280 -30.09 21.86 -13.99
N ASN A 281 -29.85 22.70 -12.97
CA ASN A 281 -30.29 24.09 -12.93
C ASN A 281 -29.20 25.08 -13.38
N SER A 282 -28.06 24.59 -13.85
CA SER A 282 -26.95 25.45 -14.28
C SER A 282 -27.21 26.07 -15.65
N TYR A 283 -26.77 27.32 -15.81
CA TYR A 283 -26.75 27.98 -17.12
C TYR A 283 -25.53 27.57 -17.95
N ASP A 284 -24.54 26.93 -17.33
CA ASP A 284 -23.32 26.47 -17.99
C ASP A 284 -23.60 25.24 -18.86
N GLU A 285 -23.06 25.25 -20.07
CA GLU A 285 -23.32 24.19 -21.06
C GLU A 285 -22.63 22.87 -20.68
N SER A 286 -21.52 22.90 -19.95
CA SER A 286 -20.87 21.68 -19.46
C SER A 286 -21.68 21.03 -18.36
N ASP A 287 -22.23 21.82 -17.42
CA ASP A 287 -23.11 21.32 -16.37
C ASP A 287 -24.39 20.70 -16.98
N LYS A 288 -24.98 21.29 -18.03
CA LYS A 288 -26.13 20.66 -18.71
C LYS A 288 -25.81 19.30 -19.31
N LYS A 289 -24.64 19.15 -19.92
CA LYS A 289 -24.19 17.85 -20.45
C LYS A 289 -24.00 16.81 -19.34
N VAL A 290 -23.51 17.26 -18.17
CA VAL A 290 -23.42 16.39 -16.99
C VAL A 290 -24.82 15.96 -16.54
N ALA A 291 -25.78 16.87 -16.48
CA ALA A 291 -27.16 16.54 -16.12
C ALA A 291 -27.80 15.56 -17.12
N GLU A 292 -27.62 15.77 -18.42
CA GLU A 292 -28.05 14.84 -19.48
C GLU A 292 -27.41 13.46 -19.28
N LYS A 293 -26.11 13.41 -18.97
CA LYS A 293 -25.39 12.16 -18.72
C LYS A 293 -25.90 11.42 -17.49
N CYS A 294 -26.28 12.14 -16.43
CA CYS A 294 -26.92 11.53 -15.26
C CYS A 294 -28.26 10.87 -15.61
N LEU A 295 -29.07 11.48 -16.47
CA LEU A 295 -30.33 10.89 -16.94
C LEU A 295 -30.08 9.62 -17.78
N GLU A 296 -29.08 9.64 -18.66
CA GLU A 296 -28.67 8.43 -19.41
C GLU A 296 -28.27 7.28 -18.47
N LEU A 297 -27.47 7.57 -17.43
CA LEU A 297 -27.07 6.58 -16.43
C LEU A 297 -28.27 6.03 -15.66
N TRP A 298 -29.20 6.91 -15.27
CA TRP A 298 -30.44 6.54 -14.58
C TRP A 298 -31.32 5.61 -15.43
N ASP A 299 -31.49 5.93 -16.71
CA ASP A 299 -32.24 5.11 -17.66
C ASP A 299 -31.59 3.74 -17.84
N MET A 300 -30.26 3.67 -17.98
CA MET A 300 -29.54 2.39 -18.04
C MET A 300 -29.75 1.53 -16.78
N MET A 301 -29.74 2.14 -15.59
CA MET A 301 -30.05 1.43 -14.34
C MET A 301 -31.50 0.91 -14.33
N PHE A 302 -32.45 1.70 -14.82
CA PHE A 302 -33.87 1.30 -14.91
C PHE A 302 -34.07 0.10 -15.84
N GLU A 303 -33.44 0.14 -17.02
CA GLU A 303 -33.50 -0.93 -18.02
C GLU A 303 -32.88 -2.24 -17.49
N LYS A 304 -31.70 -2.14 -16.89
CA LYS A 304 -30.96 -3.27 -16.29
C LYS A 304 -31.52 -3.74 -14.96
N GLN A 305 -32.52 -3.06 -14.40
CA GLN A 305 -33.14 -3.39 -13.09
C GLN A 305 -32.16 -3.28 -11.92
N ILE A 306 -31.21 -2.35 -11.99
CA ILE A 306 -30.21 -2.15 -10.94
C ILE A 306 -30.81 -1.32 -9.80
N GLY A 307 -30.77 -1.87 -8.59
CA GLY A 307 -31.23 -1.20 -7.37
C GLY A 307 -32.71 -0.82 -7.33
N GLN A 308 -33.03 0.24 -6.59
CA GLN A 308 -34.41 0.67 -6.35
C GLN A 308 -34.93 1.66 -7.40
N VAL A 309 -34.20 1.85 -8.51
CA VAL A 309 -34.49 2.87 -9.53
C VAL A 309 -35.91 2.75 -10.09
N ARG A 310 -36.42 1.53 -10.28
CA ARG A 310 -37.81 1.31 -10.77
C ARG A 310 -38.87 1.80 -9.79
N GLU A 311 -38.67 1.52 -8.50
CA GLU A 311 -39.61 1.94 -7.46
C GLU A 311 -39.57 3.47 -7.30
N LEU A 312 -38.38 4.05 -7.26
CA LEU A 312 -38.18 5.50 -7.18
C LEU A 312 -38.77 6.24 -8.40
N SER A 313 -38.52 5.72 -9.61
CA SER A 313 -39.05 6.31 -10.84
C SER A 313 -40.57 6.24 -10.90
N ARG A 314 -41.17 5.13 -10.45
CA ARG A 314 -42.63 5.01 -10.35
C ARG A 314 -43.20 6.04 -9.37
N GLN A 315 -42.58 6.21 -8.19
CA GLN A 315 -43.01 7.22 -7.22
C GLN A 315 -42.89 8.66 -7.73
N LEU A 316 -41.92 8.94 -8.60
CA LEU A 316 -41.77 10.25 -9.26
C LEU A 316 -42.83 10.48 -10.34
N MET A 317 -43.23 9.45 -11.08
CA MET A 317 -44.28 9.53 -12.12
C MET A 317 -45.71 9.60 -11.55
N GLU A 318 -45.91 9.17 -10.30
CA GLU A 318 -47.20 9.21 -9.61
C GLU A 318 -47.48 10.56 -8.88
N ARG A 319 -46.61 11.56 -9.04
CA ARG A 319 -46.77 12.93 -8.52
C ARG A 319 -47.22 13.93 -9.58
#